data_AF-A0A7S2EZ47-F1
#
_entry.id   AF-A0A7S2EZ47-F1
#
_cell.length_a   1.000
_cell.length_b   1.000
_cell.length_c   1.000
_cell.angle_alpha   90.00
_cell.angle_beta   90.00
_cell.angle_gamma   90.00
#
_symmetry.space_group_name_H-M   'P 1'
#
loop_
_entity.id
_entity.type
_entity.pdbx_description
1 polymer ?
#
loop_
_entity_poly.entity_id
_entity_poly.type
_entity_poly.pdbx_seq_one_letter_code
_entity_poly.pdbx_strand_id
1 'polypeptide(L)'
;GIIRMFRLVKMVRLSRLARLLASIPELLVLLKAVGAAVRSMLVFFLMWLIVIYVFAVVFRQLTEGQDVGRQYFNGVPAAMNTLLIEGILPENLRIMTDLLNESVFYWPLMVCFILLTSITLMYMLIGVLTDVIHFVATSEKEGMIVSAVANRMRTAMRNIGRNEEMPLSKMEFQELLVSPEVVSLCSDVGVNVIVLVDMSDVIYESCDKEGKGMSFECLVEVVLNMRGTNPATVKDVKEQLRVIKGMVTEATSGMTLKFSRDMRDVNQQLQDLRKTLGDDEDLGTVGPKMSMNSTHFPSPHFQPGLAEEPGEDSAAGRRSKSPLSPL
;
A
#
# COMPACT_ATOMS: atom_id res chain seq x y z
N GLY A 1 -48.83 8.28 -29.32
CA GLY A 1 -47.91 8.94 -28.36
C GLY A 1 -47.95 8.31 -26.98
N ILE A 2 -49.03 8.48 -26.23
CA ILE A 2 -49.15 8.11 -24.80
C ILE A 2 -48.88 6.63 -24.45
N ILE A 3 -49.29 5.68 -25.30
CA ILE A 3 -49.07 4.24 -25.04
C ILE A 3 -47.59 3.85 -25.15
N ARG A 4 -46.78 4.55 -25.96
CA ARG A 4 -45.33 4.36 -26.04
C ARG A 4 -44.62 5.00 -24.83
N MET A 5 -45.09 6.15 -24.34
CA MET A 5 -44.62 6.75 -23.10
C MET A 5 -44.87 5.85 -21.87
N PHE A 6 -46.02 5.19 -21.80
CA PHE A 6 -46.28 4.18 -20.75
C PHE A 6 -45.34 2.96 -20.83
N ARG A 7 -44.78 2.65 -22.00
CA ARG A 7 -43.76 1.59 -22.18
C ARG A 7 -42.39 2.03 -21.66
N LEU A 8 -42.05 3.31 -21.74
CA LEU A 8 -40.85 3.89 -21.10
C LEU A 8 -40.97 3.86 -19.57
N VAL A 9 -42.15 4.10 -19.00
CA VAL A 9 -42.38 3.93 -17.54
C VAL A 9 -42.20 2.47 -17.13
N LYS A 10 -42.47 1.49 -18.00
CA LYS A 10 -42.12 0.08 -17.74
C LYS A 10 -40.60 -0.15 -17.71
N MET A 11 -39.79 0.62 -18.43
CA MET A 11 -38.32 0.58 -18.32
C MET A 11 -37.81 1.10 -16.96
N VAL A 12 -38.59 1.91 -16.23
CA VAL A 12 -38.28 2.23 -14.82
C VAL A 12 -38.27 0.96 -13.96
N ARG A 13 -38.89 -0.15 -14.39
CA ARG A 13 -38.70 -1.46 -13.73
C ARG A 13 -37.28 -2.02 -13.91
N LEU A 14 -36.47 -1.55 -14.86
CA LEU A 14 -35.02 -1.83 -14.94
C LEU A 14 -34.25 -1.19 -13.77
N SER A 15 -34.82 -0.24 -13.02
CA SER A 15 -34.27 0.15 -11.70
C SER A 15 -34.18 -1.03 -10.71
N ARG A 16 -34.95 -2.10 -10.94
CA ARG A 16 -34.80 -3.37 -10.20
C ARG A 16 -33.52 -4.11 -10.60
N LEU A 17 -33.05 -3.97 -11.84
CA LEU A 17 -31.72 -4.46 -12.23
C LEU A 17 -30.63 -3.63 -11.57
N ALA A 18 -30.81 -2.31 -11.39
CA ALA A 18 -29.89 -1.50 -10.59
C ALA A 18 -29.78 -2.01 -9.14
N ARG A 19 -30.85 -2.59 -8.58
CA ARG A 19 -30.80 -3.28 -7.27
C ARG A 19 -30.04 -4.61 -7.31
N LEU A 20 -30.11 -5.36 -8.40
CA LEU A 20 -29.30 -6.57 -8.60
C LEU A 20 -27.82 -6.23 -8.78
N LEU A 21 -27.52 -5.13 -9.48
CA LEU A 21 -26.18 -4.57 -9.59
C LEU A 21 -25.67 -4.08 -8.22
N ALA A 22 -26.56 -3.56 -7.37
CA ALA A 22 -26.24 -3.18 -6.00
C ALA A 22 -26.00 -4.38 -5.05
N SER A 23 -26.32 -5.62 -5.45
CA SER A 23 -26.01 -6.81 -4.66
C SER A 23 -24.51 -7.17 -4.68
N ILE A 24 -23.73 -6.57 -5.59
CA ILE A 24 -22.29 -6.78 -5.70
C ILE A 24 -21.58 -5.57 -5.05
N PRO A 25 -20.81 -5.78 -3.96
CA PRO A 25 -20.17 -4.68 -3.21
C PRO A 25 -19.19 -3.88 -4.08
N GLU A 26 -18.51 -4.52 -5.02
CA GLU A 26 -17.58 -3.87 -5.96
C GLU A 26 -18.29 -2.85 -6.86
N LEU A 27 -19.48 -3.20 -7.37
CA LEU A 27 -20.24 -2.33 -8.26
C LEU A 27 -20.90 -1.16 -7.50
N LEU A 28 -21.21 -1.35 -6.22
CA LEU A 28 -21.66 -0.27 -5.34
C LEU A 28 -20.58 0.79 -5.10
N VAL A 29 -19.32 0.38 -4.97
CA VAL A 29 -18.20 1.31 -4.81
C VAL A 29 -18.05 2.16 -6.07
N LEU A 30 -18.10 1.53 -7.25
CA LEU A 30 -18.05 2.24 -8.53
C LEU A 30 -19.23 3.21 -8.69
N LEU A 31 -20.45 2.78 -8.35
CA LEU A 31 -21.63 3.64 -8.49
C LEU A 31 -21.59 4.83 -7.52
N LYS A 32 -21.08 4.65 -6.30
CA LYS A 32 -20.83 5.76 -5.36
C LYS A 32 -19.76 6.71 -5.87
N ALA A 33 -18.68 6.20 -6.46
CA ALA A 33 -17.63 7.01 -7.07
C ALA A 33 -18.18 7.85 -8.24
N VAL A 34 -18.98 7.24 -9.12
CA VAL A 34 -19.68 7.95 -10.20
C VAL A 34 -20.62 9.01 -9.63
N GLY A 35 -21.40 8.67 -8.60
CA GLY A 35 -22.31 9.63 -7.94
C GLY A 35 -21.58 10.85 -7.37
N ALA A 36 -20.41 10.65 -6.77
CA ALA A 36 -19.55 11.75 -6.32
C ALA A 36 -18.99 12.57 -7.50
N ALA A 37 -18.62 11.91 -8.60
CA ALA A 37 -18.06 12.54 -9.79
C ALA A 37 -19.08 13.37 -10.59
N VAL A 38 -20.38 13.02 -10.56
CA VAL A 38 -21.45 13.74 -11.28
C VAL A 38 -21.45 15.23 -10.96
N ARG A 39 -21.16 15.63 -9.71
CA ARG A 39 -21.10 17.04 -9.32
C ARG A 39 -20.06 17.80 -10.14
N SER A 40 -18.87 17.25 -10.27
CA SER A 40 -17.78 17.87 -11.04
C SER A 40 -18.06 17.80 -12.54
N MET A 41 -18.60 16.68 -13.02
CA MET A 41 -18.97 16.48 -14.43
C MET A 41 -20.03 17.49 -14.90
N LEU A 42 -20.98 17.87 -14.04
CA LEU A 42 -21.98 18.89 -14.38
C LEU A 42 -21.33 20.25 -14.65
N VAL A 43 -20.28 20.62 -13.91
CA VAL A 43 -19.53 21.86 -14.15
C VAL A 43 -18.82 21.82 -15.52
N PHE A 44 -18.18 20.69 -15.85
CA PHE A 44 -17.55 20.50 -17.17
C PHE A 44 -18.58 20.55 -18.30
N PHE A 45 -19.76 19.95 -18.11
CA PHE A 45 -20.84 19.97 -19.09
C PHE A 45 -21.36 21.40 -19.34
N LEU A 46 -21.55 22.18 -18.27
CA LEU A 46 -21.95 23.59 -18.39
C LEU A 46 -20.87 24.41 -19.11
N MET A 47 -19.60 24.21 -18.75
CA MET A 47 -18.47 24.88 -19.41
C MET A 47 -18.44 24.53 -20.91
N TRP A 48 -18.65 23.27 -21.26
CA TRP A 48 -18.66 22.82 -22.65
C TRP A 48 -19.85 23.39 -23.44
N LEU A 49 -21.05 23.46 -22.85
CA LEU A 49 -22.19 24.15 -23.48
C LEU A 49 -21.92 25.64 -23.72
N ILE A 50 -21.23 26.31 -22.80
CA ILE A 50 -20.82 27.72 -22.97
C ILE A 50 -19.88 27.86 -24.16
N VAL A 51 -18.89 26.97 -24.30
CA VAL A 51 -17.98 26.98 -25.46
C VAL A 51 -18.77 26.81 -26.76
N ILE A 52 -19.65 25.80 -26.85
CA ILE A 52 -20.49 25.60 -28.04
C ILE A 52 -21.35 26.83 -28.33
N TYR A 53 -21.93 27.45 -27.30
CA TYR A 53 -22.73 28.66 -27.46
C TYR A 53 -21.90 29.83 -28.01
N VAL A 54 -20.71 30.09 -27.46
CA VAL A 54 -19.82 31.16 -27.92
C VAL A 54 -19.43 30.94 -29.37
N PHE A 55 -18.99 29.73 -29.73
CA PHE A 55 -18.65 29.41 -31.12
C PHE A 55 -19.87 29.47 -32.05
N ALA A 56 -21.05 29.05 -31.61
CA ALA A 56 -22.27 29.18 -32.39
C ALA A 56 -22.60 30.64 -32.71
N VAL A 57 -22.42 31.55 -31.75
CA VAL A 57 -22.59 33.00 -31.97
C VAL A 57 -21.54 33.53 -32.94
N VAL A 58 -20.26 33.15 -32.76
CA VAL A 58 -19.16 33.58 -33.64
C VAL A 58 -19.39 33.11 -35.07
N PHE A 59 -19.68 31.83 -35.30
CA PHE A 59 -19.93 31.30 -36.65
C PHE A 59 -21.16 31.94 -37.28
N ARG A 60 -22.22 32.20 -36.51
CA ARG A 60 -23.39 32.92 -37.01
C ARG A 60 -23.06 34.34 -37.48
N GLN A 61 -22.23 35.07 -36.72
CA GLN A 61 -21.82 36.43 -37.10
C GLN A 61 -20.89 36.43 -38.31
N LEU A 62 -19.94 35.49 -38.37
CA LEU A 62 -18.97 35.42 -39.47
C LEU A 62 -19.57 34.95 -40.79
N THR A 63 -20.64 34.16 -40.74
CA THR A 63 -21.32 33.62 -41.94
C THR A 63 -22.54 34.44 -42.36
N GLU A 64 -22.75 35.61 -41.74
CA GLU A 64 -23.87 36.48 -42.08
C GLU A 64 -23.77 36.94 -43.55
N GLY A 65 -24.86 36.74 -44.31
CA GLY A 65 -24.92 37.06 -45.73
C GLY A 65 -24.34 36.00 -46.67
N GLN A 66 -23.72 34.92 -46.16
CA GLN A 66 -23.26 33.80 -46.98
C GLN A 66 -24.26 32.65 -47.02
N ASP A 67 -24.26 31.88 -48.11
CA ASP A 67 -25.16 30.73 -48.28
C ASP A 67 -24.89 29.61 -47.26
N VAL A 68 -23.63 29.45 -46.83
CA VAL A 68 -23.26 28.52 -45.75
C VAL A 68 -23.89 28.91 -44.40
N GLY A 69 -23.99 30.21 -44.13
CA GLY A 69 -24.67 30.72 -42.94
C GLY A 69 -26.17 30.44 -42.98
N ARG A 70 -26.76 30.52 -44.18
CA ARG A 70 -28.17 30.19 -44.41
C ARG A 70 -28.49 28.70 -44.36
N GLN A 71 -27.52 27.83 -44.57
CA GLN A 71 -27.74 26.39 -44.52
C GLN A 71 -27.52 25.83 -43.11
N TYR A 72 -26.45 26.27 -42.43
CA TYR A 72 -25.98 25.66 -41.19
C TYR A 72 -26.11 26.56 -39.95
N PHE A 73 -26.12 27.89 -40.11
CA PHE A 73 -26.02 28.86 -39.01
C PHE A 73 -27.18 29.87 -38.95
N ASN A 74 -28.38 29.48 -39.38
CA ASN A 74 -29.57 30.34 -39.43
C ASN A 74 -29.97 30.96 -38.08
N GLY A 75 -29.69 30.26 -36.98
CA GLY A 75 -30.09 30.61 -35.62
C GLY A 75 -29.03 30.17 -34.61
N VAL A 76 -28.94 30.82 -33.44
CA VAL A 76 -27.99 30.36 -32.40
C VAL A 76 -28.27 28.91 -31.99
N PRO A 77 -29.52 28.45 -31.74
CA PRO A 77 -29.78 27.05 -31.42
C PRO A 77 -29.49 26.09 -32.59
N ALA A 78 -29.71 26.52 -33.83
CA ALA A 78 -29.39 25.74 -35.02
C ALA A 78 -27.87 25.59 -35.20
N ALA A 79 -27.14 26.69 -35.03
CA ALA A 79 -25.68 26.73 -35.02
C ALA A 79 -25.09 25.84 -33.92
N MET A 80 -25.64 25.90 -32.70
CA MET A 80 -25.24 25.00 -31.62
C MET A 80 -25.49 23.53 -31.97
N ASN A 81 -26.63 23.22 -32.61
CA ASN A 81 -26.95 21.87 -33.06
C ASN A 81 -25.99 21.38 -34.15
N THR A 82 -25.71 22.19 -35.16
CA THR A 82 -24.74 21.87 -36.21
C THR A 82 -23.35 21.66 -35.63
N LEU A 83 -22.87 22.55 -34.76
CA LEU A 83 -21.56 22.36 -34.11
C LEU A 83 -21.51 21.09 -33.25
N LEU A 84 -22.61 20.77 -32.57
CA LEU A 84 -22.70 19.57 -31.74
C LEU A 84 -22.72 18.28 -32.58
N ILE A 85 -23.59 18.20 -33.57
CA ILE A 85 -23.83 16.96 -34.31
C ILE A 85 -22.88 16.84 -35.50
N GLU A 86 -22.75 17.87 -36.33
CA GLU A 86 -21.89 17.83 -37.51
C GLU A 86 -20.42 18.11 -37.15
N GLY A 87 -20.18 18.93 -36.12
CA GLY A 87 -18.82 19.24 -35.67
C GLY A 87 -18.19 18.18 -34.77
N ILE A 88 -18.89 17.77 -33.70
CA ILE A 88 -18.33 16.86 -32.68
C ILE A 88 -18.69 15.40 -32.95
N LEU A 89 -19.88 15.10 -33.50
CA LEU A 89 -20.40 13.74 -33.65
C LEU A 89 -20.85 13.41 -35.10
N PRO A 90 -20.03 13.67 -36.14
CA PRO A 90 -20.47 13.61 -37.54
C PRO A 90 -20.98 12.22 -37.95
N GLU A 91 -20.45 11.15 -37.36
CA GLU A 91 -20.81 9.77 -37.69
C GLU A 91 -22.27 9.43 -37.34
N ASN A 92 -22.85 10.10 -36.34
CA ASN A 92 -24.21 9.83 -35.87
C ASN A 92 -25.26 10.69 -36.57
N LEU A 93 -24.86 11.58 -37.48
CA LEU A 93 -25.74 12.54 -38.14
C LEU A 93 -26.92 11.85 -38.84
N ARG A 94 -26.65 10.79 -39.63
CA ARG A 94 -27.68 10.07 -40.39
C ARG A 94 -28.77 9.49 -39.48
N ILE A 95 -28.36 8.82 -38.40
CA ILE A 95 -29.30 8.19 -37.45
C ILE A 95 -30.11 9.28 -36.72
N MET A 96 -29.46 10.40 -36.35
CA MET A 96 -30.11 11.53 -35.69
C MET A 96 -31.14 12.21 -36.58
N THR A 97 -30.83 12.44 -37.85
CA THR A 97 -31.76 13.06 -38.81
C THR A 97 -32.97 12.17 -39.08
N ASP A 98 -32.74 10.86 -39.23
CA ASP A 98 -33.82 9.89 -39.45
C ASP A 98 -34.77 9.81 -38.23
N LEU A 99 -34.22 9.86 -37.01
CA LEU A 99 -35.00 9.89 -35.78
C LEU A 99 -35.78 11.19 -35.58
N LEU A 100 -35.18 12.33 -35.95
CA LEU A 100 -35.81 13.65 -35.86
C LEU A 100 -37.05 13.73 -36.76
N ASN A 101 -36.96 13.14 -37.96
CA ASN A 101 -38.05 13.09 -38.93
C ASN A 101 -39.25 12.27 -38.42
N GLU A 102 -39.01 11.28 -37.56
CA GLU A 102 -40.07 10.41 -37.03
C GLU A 102 -40.72 11.00 -35.76
N SER A 103 -39.91 11.50 -34.81
CA SER A 103 -40.43 12.31 -33.71
C SER A 103 -39.35 13.18 -33.05
N VAL A 104 -39.71 14.43 -32.74
CA VAL A 104 -38.83 15.42 -32.09
C VAL A 104 -38.34 14.95 -30.71
N PHE A 105 -39.06 14.04 -30.05
CA PHE A 105 -38.68 13.51 -28.73
C PHE A 105 -37.48 12.54 -28.77
N TYR A 106 -37.28 11.84 -29.88
CA TYR A 106 -36.18 10.87 -29.97
C TYR A 106 -34.81 11.54 -30.12
N TRP A 107 -34.78 12.75 -30.68
CA TRP A 107 -33.58 13.51 -30.88
C TRP A 107 -32.82 13.81 -29.57
N PRO A 108 -33.40 14.46 -28.53
CA PRO A 108 -32.68 14.73 -27.28
C PRO A 108 -32.35 13.45 -26.50
N LEU A 109 -33.14 12.39 -26.66
CA LEU A 109 -32.87 11.09 -26.03
C LEU A 109 -31.60 10.44 -26.62
N MET A 110 -31.42 10.48 -27.94
CA MET A 110 -30.21 9.98 -28.59
C MET A 110 -28.98 10.82 -28.30
N VAL A 111 -29.11 12.16 -28.29
CA VAL A 111 -28.02 13.05 -27.88
C VAL A 111 -27.58 12.73 -26.45
N CYS A 112 -28.53 12.57 -25.52
CA CYS A 112 -28.23 12.21 -24.15
C CYS A 112 -27.54 10.83 -24.05
N PHE A 113 -28.00 9.84 -24.80
CA PHE A 113 -27.37 8.51 -24.83
C PHE A 113 -25.92 8.55 -25.33
N ILE A 114 -25.65 9.25 -26.44
CA ILE A 114 -24.30 9.36 -27.00
C ILE A 114 -23.39 10.12 -26.04
N LEU A 115 -23.85 11.26 -25.50
CA LEU A 115 -23.07 12.04 -24.55
C LEU A 115 -22.77 11.24 -23.28
N LEU A 116 -23.75 10.56 -22.70
CA LEU A 116 -23.51 9.72 -21.52
C LEU A 116 -22.51 8.62 -21.81
N THR A 117 -22.59 7.95 -22.95
CA THR A 117 -21.68 6.87 -23.33
C THR A 117 -20.27 7.38 -23.54
N SER A 118 -20.09 8.40 -24.38
CA SER A 118 -18.78 8.99 -24.68
C SER A 118 -18.11 9.57 -23.44
N ILE A 119 -18.87 10.31 -22.61
CA ILE A 119 -18.31 10.94 -21.42
C ILE A 119 -17.99 9.91 -20.33
N THR A 120 -18.85 8.90 -20.11
CA THR A 120 -18.60 7.85 -19.11
C THR A 120 -17.37 7.02 -19.49
N LEU A 121 -17.26 6.62 -20.77
CA LEU A 121 -16.09 5.88 -21.25
C LEU A 121 -14.81 6.71 -21.11
N MET A 122 -14.83 7.98 -21.54
CA MET A 122 -13.67 8.85 -21.44
C MET A 122 -13.24 9.06 -19.99
N TYR A 123 -14.16 9.32 -19.05
CA TYR A 123 -13.80 9.52 -17.65
C TYR A 123 -13.32 8.24 -16.95
N MET A 124 -13.81 7.06 -17.33
CA MET A 124 -13.28 5.79 -16.82
C MET A 124 -11.85 5.54 -17.33
N LEU A 125 -11.57 5.84 -18.60
CA LEU A 125 -10.22 5.75 -19.16
C LEU A 125 -9.26 6.73 -18.49
N ILE A 126 -9.69 7.97 -18.26
CA ILE A 126 -8.88 8.98 -17.56
C ILE A 126 -8.55 8.50 -16.14
N GLY A 127 -9.52 7.96 -15.40
CA GLY A 127 -9.29 7.44 -14.04
C GLY A 127 -8.19 6.37 -14.00
N VAL A 128 -8.30 5.35 -14.85
CA VAL A 128 -7.28 4.28 -14.92
C VAL A 128 -5.93 4.83 -15.36
N LEU A 129 -5.91 5.74 -16.34
CA LEU A 129 -4.67 6.33 -16.83
C LEU A 129 -3.99 7.18 -15.74
N THR A 130 -4.75 7.96 -14.98
CA THR A 130 -4.20 8.77 -13.88
C THR A 130 -3.65 7.91 -12.75
N ASP A 131 -4.29 6.78 -12.43
CA ASP A 131 -3.79 5.84 -11.42
C ASP A 131 -2.46 5.22 -11.86
N VAL A 132 -2.37 4.77 -13.12
CA VAL A 132 -1.13 4.22 -13.68
C VAL A 132 -0.03 5.28 -13.72
N ILE A 133 -0.33 6.52 -14.14
CA ILE A 133 0.64 7.62 -14.16
C ILE A 133 1.12 7.94 -12.75
N HIS A 134 0.23 7.96 -11.75
CA HIS A 134 0.60 8.22 -10.37
C HIS A 134 1.50 7.12 -9.81
N PHE A 135 1.19 5.84 -10.10
CA PHE A 135 2.02 4.70 -9.73
C PHE A 135 3.42 4.80 -10.36
N VAL A 136 3.50 5.03 -11.67
CA VAL A 136 4.77 5.19 -12.40
C VAL A 136 5.55 6.38 -11.85
N ALA A 137 4.92 7.54 -11.68
CA ALA A 137 5.59 8.74 -11.16
C ALA A 137 6.14 8.54 -9.74
N THR A 138 5.39 7.85 -8.87
CA THR A 138 5.86 7.56 -7.50
C THR A 138 7.03 6.57 -7.52
N SER A 139 6.95 5.52 -8.35
CA SER A 139 8.02 4.53 -8.52
C SER A 139 9.30 5.15 -9.08
N GLU A 140 9.19 5.97 -10.13
CA GLU A 140 10.32 6.68 -10.74
C GLU A 140 10.94 7.69 -9.77
N LYS A 141 10.10 8.44 -9.04
CA LYS A 141 10.58 9.38 -8.01
C LYS A 141 11.36 8.66 -6.92
N GLU A 142 10.88 7.50 -6.47
CA GLU A 142 11.60 6.70 -5.48
C GLU A 142 12.94 6.22 -6.02
N GLY A 143 12.98 5.71 -7.26
CA GLY A 143 14.23 5.31 -7.92
C GLY A 143 15.25 6.45 -8.06
N MET A 144 14.79 7.68 -8.35
CA MET A 144 15.64 8.87 -8.38
C MET A 144 16.20 9.21 -7.00
N ILE A 145 15.40 9.11 -5.93
CA ILE A 145 15.87 9.36 -4.55
C ILE A 145 16.95 8.34 -4.17
N VAL A 146 16.69 7.05 -4.41
CA VAL A 146 17.67 5.97 -4.15
C VAL A 146 19.00 6.25 -4.84
N SER A 147 18.95 6.59 -6.14
CA SER A 147 20.14 6.88 -6.94
C SER A 147 20.88 8.14 -6.44
N ALA A 148 20.14 9.18 -6.05
CA ALA A 148 20.72 10.42 -5.52
C ALA A 148 21.41 10.20 -4.17
N VAL A 149 20.79 9.43 -3.26
CA VAL A 149 21.37 9.07 -1.95
C VAL A 149 22.62 8.24 -2.14
N ALA A 150 22.57 7.21 -2.98
CA ALA A 150 23.75 6.39 -3.29
C ALA A 150 24.90 7.25 -3.84
N ASN A 151 24.64 8.15 -4.80
CA ASN A 151 25.69 9.00 -5.36
C ASN A 151 26.28 10.00 -4.36
N ARG A 152 25.45 10.57 -3.47
CA ARG A 152 25.95 11.48 -2.42
C ARG A 152 26.71 10.74 -1.33
N MET A 153 26.23 9.58 -0.87
CA MET A 153 26.97 8.74 0.08
C MET A 153 28.31 8.29 -0.49
N ARG A 154 28.32 7.90 -1.77
CA ARG A 154 29.53 7.58 -2.52
C ARG A 154 30.54 8.73 -2.54
N THR A 155 30.07 9.95 -2.74
CA THR A 155 30.90 11.16 -2.70
C THR A 155 31.47 11.40 -1.30
N ALA A 156 30.63 11.29 -0.26
CA ALA A 156 31.07 11.42 1.12
C ALA A 156 32.12 10.36 1.51
N MET A 157 31.96 9.11 1.06
CA MET A 157 32.91 8.02 1.30
C MET A 157 34.26 8.28 0.61
N ARG A 158 34.26 8.84 -0.61
CA ARG A 158 35.48 9.27 -1.30
C ARG A 158 36.18 10.42 -0.58
N ASN A 159 35.44 11.33 0.04
CA ASN A 159 36.01 12.44 0.81
C ASN A 159 36.79 11.96 2.05
N ILE A 160 36.42 10.81 2.62
CA ILE A 160 37.15 10.14 3.73
C ILE A 160 38.30 9.26 3.17
N GLY A 161 38.54 9.27 1.84
CA GLY A 161 39.63 8.55 1.19
C GLY A 161 39.36 7.05 1.03
N ARG A 162 38.09 6.62 1.10
CA ARG A 162 37.71 5.20 1.00
C ARG A 162 37.17 4.84 -0.39
N ASN A 163 37.54 3.64 -0.84
CA ASN A 163 37.02 3.05 -2.08
C ASN A 163 35.75 2.25 -1.79
N GLU A 164 34.77 2.33 -2.68
CA GLU A 164 33.42 1.74 -2.56
C GLU A 164 33.43 0.21 -2.56
N GLU A 165 34.46 -0.41 -3.14
CA GLU A 165 34.62 -1.86 -3.25
C GLU A 165 35.09 -2.51 -1.95
N MET A 166 35.59 -1.71 -0.99
CA MET A 166 36.05 -2.23 0.29
C MET A 166 34.95 -2.11 1.35
N PRO A 167 34.70 -3.18 2.12
CA PRO A 167 33.78 -3.13 3.26
C PRO A 167 34.22 -2.09 4.29
N LEU A 168 33.25 -1.39 4.85
CA LEU A 168 33.44 -0.42 5.92
C LEU A 168 33.61 -1.15 7.25
N SER A 169 34.61 -0.75 8.03
CA SER A 169 34.72 -1.14 9.43
C SER A 169 33.75 -0.35 10.31
N LYS A 170 33.53 -0.83 11.54
CA LYS A 170 32.61 -0.20 12.49
C LYS A 170 32.98 1.25 12.83
N MET A 171 34.27 1.53 13.02
CA MET A 171 34.75 2.89 13.32
C MET A 171 34.51 3.83 12.14
N GLU A 172 34.74 3.37 10.91
CA GLU A 172 34.56 4.16 9.70
C GLU A 172 33.10 4.45 9.40
N PHE A 173 32.22 3.48 9.67
CA PHE A 173 30.80 3.70 9.59
C PHE A 173 30.35 4.82 10.54
N GLN A 174 30.80 4.78 11.80
CA GLN A 174 30.48 5.81 12.78
C GLN A 174 31.05 7.18 12.39
N GLU A 175 32.28 7.23 11.89
CA GLU A 175 32.90 8.47 11.40
C GLU A 175 32.13 9.05 10.20
N LEU A 176 31.70 8.20 9.27
CA LEU A 176 30.90 8.61 8.11
C LEU A 176 29.55 9.21 8.52
N LEU A 177 28.85 8.61 9.49
CA LEU A 177 27.55 9.09 9.98
C LEU A 177 27.62 10.46 10.67
N VAL A 178 28.77 10.81 11.25
CA VAL A 178 28.99 12.09 11.93
C VAL A 178 29.46 13.19 10.95
N SER A 179 29.83 12.82 9.72
CA SER A 179 30.25 13.80 8.71
C SER A 179 29.11 14.76 8.35
N PRO A 180 29.37 16.08 8.27
CA PRO A 180 28.32 17.09 8.05
C PRO A 180 27.58 16.89 6.72
N GLU A 181 28.28 16.37 5.70
CA GLU A 181 27.69 16.03 4.40
C GLU A 181 26.65 14.91 4.54
N VAL A 182 26.98 13.81 5.24
CA VAL A 182 26.06 12.68 5.46
C VAL A 182 24.92 13.05 6.40
N VAL A 183 25.19 13.84 7.45
CA VAL A 183 24.14 14.36 8.35
C VAL A 183 23.11 15.17 7.56
N SER A 184 23.56 16.06 6.67
CA SER A 184 22.67 16.85 5.81
C SER A 184 21.88 15.97 4.84
N LEU A 185 22.54 14.99 4.22
CA LEU A 185 21.91 14.03 3.31
C LEU A 185 20.83 13.21 3.99
N CYS A 186 21.11 12.66 5.16
CA CYS A 186 20.16 11.88 5.93
C CYS A 186 18.95 12.73 6.35
N SER A 187 19.18 13.99 6.76
CA SER A 187 18.09 14.92 7.09
C SER A 187 17.23 15.27 5.86
N ASP A 188 17.84 15.52 4.69
CA ASP A 188 17.13 15.83 3.44
C ASP A 188 16.17 14.69 3.02
N VAL A 189 16.58 13.46 3.32
CA VAL A 189 15.88 12.23 2.93
C VAL A 189 14.84 11.82 3.99
N GLY A 190 14.81 12.50 5.15
CA GLY A 190 13.86 12.25 6.24
C GLY A 190 14.32 11.18 7.23
N VAL A 191 15.61 10.94 7.35
CA VAL A 191 16.23 10.03 8.32
C VAL A 191 16.63 10.80 9.58
N ASN A 192 16.27 10.29 10.76
CA ASN A 192 16.71 10.86 12.02
C ASN A 192 18.14 10.39 12.33
N VAL A 193 19.11 11.27 12.08
CA VAL A 193 20.54 10.97 12.26
C VAL A 193 20.89 10.62 13.71
N ILE A 194 20.23 11.24 14.69
CA ILE A 194 20.49 10.98 16.11
C ILE A 194 20.18 9.50 16.42
N VAL A 195 19.00 9.03 15.99
CA VAL A 195 18.59 7.64 16.15
C VAL A 195 19.50 6.69 15.37
N LEU A 196 19.90 7.09 14.16
CA LEU A 196 20.80 6.29 13.32
C LEU A 196 22.18 6.09 13.97
N VAL A 197 22.73 7.13 14.63
CA VAL A 197 24.00 7.05 15.36
C VAL A 197 23.84 6.21 16.64
N ASP A 198 22.78 6.42 17.41
CA ASP A 198 22.49 5.63 18.63
C ASP A 198 22.34 4.13 18.32
N MET A 199 21.75 3.80 17.16
CA MET A 199 21.56 2.42 16.72
C MET A 199 22.71 1.87 15.85
N SER A 200 23.79 2.64 15.67
CA SER A 200 24.89 2.29 14.75
C SER A 200 25.53 0.93 15.06
N ASP A 201 25.64 0.58 16.36
CA ASP A 201 26.18 -0.71 16.80
C ASP A 201 25.34 -1.89 16.30
N VAL A 202 24.02 -1.83 16.54
CA VAL A 202 23.06 -2.87 16.17
C VAL A 202 22.94 -2.99 14.65
N ILE A 203 22.93 -1.85 13.96
CA ILE A 203 22.88 -1.78 12.50
C ILE A 203 24.12 -2.44 11.90
N TYR A 204 25.31 -2.11 12.41
CA TYR A 204 26.56 -2.68 11.90
C TYR A 204 26.60 -4.19 12.11
N GLU A 205 26.22 -4.69 13.29
CA GLU A 205 26.13 -6.13 13.58
C GLU A 205 25.14 -6.85 12.66
N SER A 206 24.07 -6.18 12.24
CA SER A 206 23.09 -6.75 11.32
C SER A 206 23.61 -6.90 9.88
N CYS A 207 24.48 -5.98 9.44
CA CYS A 207 25.15 -6.03 8.13
C CYS A 207 26.38 -6.96 8.14
N ASP A 208 27.13 -7.02 9.24
CA ASP A 208 28.39 -7.76 9.36
C ASP A 208 28.24 -9.15 9.99
N LYS A 209 27.45 -10.03 9.36
CA LYS A 209 27.20 -11.40 9.87
C LYS A 209 28.40 -12.34 9.77
N GLU A 210 29.32 -12.05 8.85
CA GLU A 210 30.46 -12.91 8.52
C GLU A 210 31.82 -12.33 8.97
N GLY A 211 31.83 -11.19 9.66
CA GLY A 211 33.06 -10.49 10.09
C GLY A 211 33.85 -9.91 8.91
N LYS A 212 33.18 -9.63 7.79
CA LYS A 212 33.76 -9.09 6.56
C LYS A 212 33.62 -7.58 6.46
N GLY A 213 32.87 -6.95 7.36
CA GLY A 213 32.53 -5.54 7.33
C GLY A 213 31.25 -5.24 6.55
N MET A 214 30.80 -3.99 6.63
CA MET A 214 29.56 -3.54 5.99
C MET A 214 29.80 -3.13 4.55
N SER A 215 29.06 -3.69 3.59
CA SER A 215 29.15 -3.27 2.19
C SER A 215 28.46 -1.92 1.94
N PHE A 216 28.84 -1.25 0.84
CA PHE A 216 28.22 0.01 0.44
C PHE A 216 26.72 -0.14 0.17
N GLU A 217 26.30 -1.25 -0.44
CA GLU A 217 24.88 -1.53 -0.70
C GLU A 217 24.10 -1.66 0.61
N CYS A 218 24.66 -2.34 1.63
CA CYS A 218 24.02 -2.46 2.95
C CYS A 218 23.88 -1.08 3.62
N LEU A 219 24.92 -0.24 3.54
CA LEU A 219 24.87 1.13 4.06
C LEU A 219 23.73 1.96 3.44
N VAL A 220 23.64 1.94 2.11
CA VAL A 220 22.61 2.69 1.39
C VAL A 220 21.22 2.15 1.72
N GLU A 221 21.06 0.82 1.77
CA GLU A 221 19.81 0.17 2.15
C GLU A 221 19.36 0.54 3.57
N VAL A 222 20.28 0.52 4.55
CA VAL A 222 20.01 0.94 5.93
C VAL A 222 19.49 2.37 5.98
N VAL A 223 20.18 3.31 5.32
CA VAL A 223 19.78 4.73 5.36
C VAL A 223 18.43 4.93 4.68
N LEU A 224 18.16 4.24 3.57
CA LEU A 224 16.88 4.30 2.90
C LEU A 224 15.75 3.68 3.73
N ASN A 225 16.03 2.62 4.49
CA ASN A 225 15.06 1.95 5.38
C ASN A 225 14.78 2.74 6.65
N MET A 226 15.72 3.57 7.11
CA MET A 226 15.57 4.44 8.29
C MET A 226 14.80 5.76 8.02
N ARG A 227 14.27 5.96 6.80
CA ARG A 227 13.42 7.13 6.50
C ARG A 227 12.14 7.09 7.32
N GLY A 228 11.83 8.20 8.00
CA GLY A 228 10.59 8.35 8.75
C GLY A 228 9.32 8.32 7.89
N THR A 229 9.45 8.50 6.57
CA THR A 229 8.35 8.36 5.61
C THR A 229 8.02 6.92 5.26
N ASN A 230 8.88 5.95 5.61
CA ASN A 230 8.64 4.55 5.30
C ASN A 230 7.49 4.03 6.18
N PRO A 231 6.43 3.42 5.59
CA PRO A 231 5.37 2.82 6.37
C PRO A 231 5.92 1.61 7.13
N ALA A 232 5.71 1.58 8.45
CA ALA A 232 6.04 0.40 9.26
C ALA A 232 5.17 -0.79 8.82
N THR A 233 5.81 -1.90 8.49
CA THR A 233 5.14 -3.11 8.04
C THR A 233 4.92 -4.10 9.20
N VAL A 234 3.98 -5.03 9.02
CA VAL A 234 3.79 -6.15 9.96
C VAL A 234 5.08 -6.98 10.12
N LYS A 235 5.92 -7.03 9.07
CA LYS A 235 7.23 -7.68 9.12
C LYS A 235 8.14 -7.00 10.13
N ASP A 236 8.19 -5.67 10.14
CA ASP A 236 9.04 -4.89 11.05
C ASP A 236 8.59 -5.07 12.51
N VAL A 237 7.27 -5.02 12.76
CA VAL A 237 6.70 -5.27 14.09
C VAL A 237 7.00 -6.70 14.57
N LYS A 238 6.87 -7.69 13.68
CA LYS A 238 7.18 -9.09 13.99
C LYS A 238 8.67 -9.27 14.33
N GLU A 239 9.57 -8.62 13.59
CA GLU A 239 11.01 -8.72 13.87
C GLU A 239 11.36 -8.04 15.20
N GLN A 240 10.82 -6.85 15.48
CA GLN A 240 10.98 -6.20 16.79
C GLN A 240 10.49 -7.09 17.94
N LEU A 241 9.32 -7.72 17.80
CA LEU A 241 8.80 -8.67 18.79
C LEU A 241 9.70 -9.90 18.96
N ARG A 242 10.31 -10.40 17.88
CA ARG A 242 11.26 -11.52 17.93
C ARG A 242 12.50 -11.15 18.76
N VAL A 243 13.06 -9.98 18.52
CA VAL A 243 14.23 -9.45 19.25
C VAL A 243 13.89 -9.23 20.73
N ILE A 244 12.77 -8.57 21.04
CA ILE A 244 12.30 -8.35 22.42
C ILE A 244 12.10 -9.69 23.15
N LYS A 245 11.46 -10.67 22.50
CA LYS A 245 11.25 -12.00 23.08
C LYS A 245 12.57 -12.69 23.41
N GLY A 246 13.57 -12.57 22.53
CA GLY A 246 14.93 -13.08 22.77
C GLY A 246 15.55 -12.45 24.01
N MET A 247 15.61 -11.11 24.05
CA MET A 247 16.17 -10.36 25.18
C MET A 247 15.48 -10.69 26.51
N VAL A 248 14.15 -10.76 26.52
CA VAL A 248 13.36 -11.09 27.72
C VAL A 248 13.66 -12.52 28.19
N THR A 249 13.76 -13.48 27.26
CA THR A 249 14.04 -14.89 27.60
C THR A 249 15.45 -15.03 28.17
N GLU A 250 16.43 -14.36 27.58
CA GLU A 250 17.82 -14.37 28.05
C GLU A 250 17.95 -13.71 29.43
N ALA A 251 17.35 -12.53 29.62
CA ALA A 251 17.35 -11.83 30.90
C ALA A 251 16.67 -12.66 32.01
N THR A 252 15.53 -13.29 31.71
CA THR A 252 14.79 -14.13 32.67
C THR A 252 15.58 -15.39 33.03
N SER A 253 16.25 -16.01 32.06
CA SER A 253 17.09 -17.19 32.29
C SER A 253 18.30 -16.84 33.15
N GLY A 254 18.99 -15.74 32.83
CA GLY A 254 20.13 -15.24 33.61
C GLY A 254 19.75 -14.88 35.05
N MET A 255 18.59 -14.24 35.24
CA MET A 255 18.07 -13.91 36.58
C MET A 255 17.68 -15.16 37.37
N THR A 256 17.05 -16.16 36.74
CA THR A 256 16.71 -17.44 37.39
C THR A 256 17.96 -18.20 37.82
N LEU A 257 19.02 -18.18 37.00
CA LEU A 257 20.31 -18.80 37.33
C LEU A 257 21.02 -18.08 38.48
N LYS A 258 21.07 -16.74 38.48
CA LYS A 258 21.62 -15.97 39.60
C LYS A 258 20.84 -16.21 40.88
N PHE A 259 19.52 -16.11 40.83
CA PHE A 259 18.65 -16.37 41.98
C PHE A 259 18.83 -17.79 42.54
N SER A 260 18.93 -18.79 41.66
CA SER A 260 19.20 -20.18 42.07
C SER A 260 20.57 -20.35 42.73
N ARG A 261 21.57 -19.58 42.30
CA ARG A 261 22.91 -19.59 42.88
C ARG A 261 22.90 -18.94 44.26
N ASP A 262 22.34 -17.74 44.37
CA ASP A 262 22.24 -16.99 45.61
C ASP A 262 21.44 -17.79 46.66
N MET A 263 20.35 -18.44 46.25
CA MET A 263 19.54 -19.27 47.14
C MET A 263 20.26 -20.54 47.62
N ARG A 264 21.21 -21.08 46.84
CA ARG A 264 22.09 -22.16 47.30
C ARG A 264 23.10 -21.64 48.31
N ASP A 265 23.73 -20.50 48.03
CA ASP A 265 24.74 -19.90 48.91
C ASP A 265 24.13 -19.51 50.26
N VAL A 266 22.93 -18.92 50.28
CA VAL A 266 22.18 -18.61 51.51
C VAL A 266 21.83 -19.87 52.30
N ASN A 267 21.36 -20.93 51.63
CA ASN A 267 21.07 -22.20 52.30
C ASN A 267 22.33 -22.85 52.88
N GLN A 268 23.46 -22.74 52.19
CA GLN A 268 24.74 -23.27 52.64
C GLN A 268 25.23 -22.52 53.89
N GLN A 269 25.17 -21.18 53.87
CA GLN A 269 25.50 -20.35 55.03
C GLN A 269 24.60 -20.64 56.23
N LEU A 270 23.30 -20.83 56.04
CA LEU A 270 22.37 -21.22 57.10
C LEU A 270 22.70 -22.59 57.70
N GLN A 271 23.11 -23.56 56.88
CA GLN A 271 23.53 -24.88 57.37
C GLN A 271 24.84 -24.82 58.15
N ASP A 272 25.80 -24.03 57.69
CA ASP A 272 27.08 -23.87 58.39
C ASP A 272 26.92 -23.10 59.70
N LEU A 273 26.05 -22.08 59.74
CA LEU A 273 25.67 -21.36 60.96
C LEU A 273 24.96 -22.29 61.96
N ARG A 274 24.05 -23.15 61.48
CA ARG A 274 23.38 -24.15 62.33
C ARG A 274 24.36 -25.17 62.91
N LYS A 275 25.41 -25.55 62.18
CA LYS A 275 26.45 -26.45 62.70
C LYS A 275 27.29 -25.75 63.77
N THR A 276 27.66 -24.48 63.57
CA THR A 276 28.44 -23.71 64.54
C THR A 276 27.66 -23.37 65.81
N LEU A 277 26.35 -23.16 65.72
CA LEU A 277 25.47 -23.03 66.91
C LEU A 277 25.06 -24.38 67.53
N GLY A 278 25.23 -25.49 66.79
CA GLY A 278 24.89 -26.84 67.25
C GLY A 278 25.95 -27.50 68.12
N ASP A 279 27.11 -26.87 68.29
CA ASP A 279 28.21 -27.37 69.12
C ASP A 279 28.15 -26.87 70.58
N ASP A 280 27.18 -26.03 70.96
CA ASP A 280 27.10 -25.41 72.31
C ASP A 280 25.88 -25.80 73.18
N GLU A 281 24.91 -26.61 72.74
CA GLU A 281 23.85 -27.08 73.65
C GLU A 281 23.50 -28.57 73.51
N ASP A 282 23.96 -29.33 74.50
CA ASP A 282 23.39 -30.59 74.94
C ASP A 282 22.00 -30.31 75.54
N LEU A 283 20.93 -30.36 74.72
CA LEU A 283 19.58 -30.55 75.24
C LEU A 283 18.62 -31.14 74.19
N GLY A 284 18.13 -32.35 74.49
CA GLY A 284 16.72 -32.71 74.32
C GLY A 284 16.15 -32.76 72.90
N THR A 285 16.01 -33.97 72.39
CA THR A 285 15.10 -34.38 71.31
C THR A 285 13.78 -33.59 71.24
N VAL A 286 13.57 -32.79 70.18
CA VAL A 286 12.27 -32.63 69.52
C VAL A 286 12.51 -32.35 68.03
N GLY A 287 12.35 -33.37 67.19
CA GLY A 287 12.15 -33.15 65.76
C GLY A 287 10.69 -32.80 65.48
N PRO A 288 10.41 -31.87 64.57
CA PRO A 288 9.23 -31.96 63.72
C PRO A 288 9.68 -32.60 62.40
N LYS A 289 9.17 -33.81 62.11
CA LYS A 289 9.09 -34.31 60.74
C LYS A 289 8.16 -33.36 59.97
N MET A 290 8.74 -32.36 59.31
CA MET A 290 8.01 -31.60 58.30
C MET A 290 8.18 -32.37 56.99
N SER A 291 7.14 -33.15 56.67
CA SER A 291 6.96 -33.80 55.38
C SER A 291 7.06 -32.75 54.28
N MET A 292 8.15 -32.76 53.50
CA MET A 292 8.15 -32.13 52.19
C MET A 292 7.21 -32.96 51.32
N ASN A 293 5.94 -32.57 51.32
CA ASN A 293 5.04 -32.98 50.26
C ASN A 293 5.64 -32.40 48.97
N SER A 294 5.95 -33.25 48.01
CA SER A 294 6.42 -32.86 46.70
C SER A 294 5.34 -32.01 46.04
N THR A 295 5.43 -30.68 46.17
CA THR A 295 4.68 -29.77 45.31
C THR A 295 5.28 -29.88 43.92
N HIS A 296 4.63 -30.74 43.14
CA HIS A 296 4.67 -30.79 41.69
C HIS A 296 4.45 -29.36 41.18
N PHE A 297 5.53 -28.67 40.78
CA PHE A 297 5.38 -27.53 39.89
C PHE A 297 4.87 -28.09 38.56
N PRO A 298 3.75 -27.58 38.01
CA PRO A 298 3.34 -27.95 36.68
C PRO A 298 4.42 -27.47 35.72
N SER A 299 5.03 -28.41 34.99
CA SER A 299 5.81 -28.09 33.81
C SER A 299 4.93 -27.20 32.91
N PRO A 300 5.44 -26.08 32.35
CA PRO A 300 4.70 -25.39 31.32
C PRO A 300 4.59 -26.35 30.13
N HIS A 301 3.38 -26.90 29.93
CA HIS A 301 3.00 -27.55 28.69
C HIS A 301 3.04 -26.48 27.60
N PHE A 302 4.19 -26.33 26.96
CA PHE A 302 4.27 -25.75 25.63
C PHE A 302 3.77 -26.83 24.67
N GLN A 303 2.54 -26.69 24.18
CA GLN A 303 2.13 -27.41 22.98
C GLN A 303 3.01 -26.90 21.84
N PRO A 304 3.81 -27.76 21.16
CA PRO A 304 4.33 -27.38 19.86
C PRO A 304 3.14 -27.28 18.92
N GLY A 305 2.79 -26.04 18.56
CA GLY A 305 1.92 -25.80 17.43
C GLY A 305 2.50 -26.51 16.22
N LEU A 306 1.70 -27.41 15.66
CA LEU A 306 1.87 -28.17 14.43
C LEU A 306 2.88 -27.51 13.46
N ALA A 307 4.02 -28.17 13.31
CA ALA A 307 4.74 -28.13 12.05
C ALA A 307 3.83 -28.82 11.01
N GLU A 308 3.25 -28.03 10.10
CA GLU A 308 2.81 -28.57 8.81
C GLU A 308 4.08 -28.95 8.04
N GLU A 309 4.42 -30.24 8.07
CA GLU A 309 5.19 -30.85 6.99
C GLU A 309 4.23 -31.52 5.99
N PRO A 310 4.56 -31.48 4.69
CA PRO A 310 3.66 -31.92 3.64
C PRO A 310 3.61 -33.45 3.57
N GLY A 311 2.45 -34.01 3.90
CA GLY A 311 2.17 -35.43 3.68
C GLY A 311 1.85 -35.70 2.22
N GLU A 312 2.81 -36.30 1.51
CA GLU A 312 2.49 -37.26 0.45
C GLU A 312 1.65 -38.37 1.08
N ASP A 313 0.45 -38.61 0.55
CA ASP A 313 0.00 -39.99 0.45
C ASP A 313 -0.88 -40.24 -0.77
N SER A 314 -0.53 -41.36 -1.39
CA SER A 314 -0.98 -41.87 -2.66
C SER A 314 -2.19 -42.77 -2.45
N ALA A 315 -3.31 -42.49 -3.12
CA ALA A 315 -4.33 -43.51 -3.35
C ALA A 315 -5.02 -43.32 -4.71
N ALA A 316 -4.51 -44.11 -5.63
CA ALA A 316 -5.04 -44.50 -6.93
C ALA A 316 -6.59 -44.50 -7.09
N GLY A 317 -7.04 -43.99 -8.25
CA GLY A 317 -8.42 -44.09 -8.70
C GLY A 317 -8.63 -43.71 -10.18
N ARG A 318 -8.04 -44.50 -11.09
CA ARG A 318 -8.22 -44.56 -12.56
C ARG A 318 -9.45 -43.82 -13.16
N ARG A 319 -9.24 -43.04 -14.24
CA ARG A 319 -9.55 -43.42 -15.64
C ARG A 319 -9.27 -42.30 -16.67
N SER A 320 -8.80 -42.78 -17.83
CA SER A 320 -8.77 -42.17 -19.17
C SER A 320 -7.56 -41.31 -19.59
N LYS A 321 -6.62 -42.00 -20.26
CA LYS A 321 -5.86 -41.51 -21.43
C LYS A 321 -6.87 -41.03 -22.52
N SER A 322 -6.62 -40.15 -23.49
CA SER A 322 -5.47 -39.90 -24.38
C SER A 322 -5.77 -38.63 -25.23
N PRO A 323 -5.05 -38.30 -26.33
CA PRO A 323 -4.08 -37.20 -26.43
C PRO A 323 -4.45 -36.13 -27.49
N LEU A 324 -3.69 -35.03 -27.62
CA LEU A 324 -3.21 -34.46 -28.90
C LEU A 324 -2.54 -33.07 -28.69
N SER A 325 -1.37 -32.94 -29.30
CA SER A 325 -0.56 -31.74 -29.58
C SER A 325 -1.16 -30.90 -30.73
N PRO A 326 -0.43 -29.97 -31.36
CA PRO A 326 0.01 -28.65 -30.88
C PRO A 326 -0.54 -27.51 -31.77
N LEU A 327 -0.45 -26.26 -31.31
CA LEU A 327 -0.33 -25.05 -32.15
C LEU A 327 0.60 -24.07 -31.45
#